data_AF-A0A971JV39-F1
#
_entry.id   AF-A0A971JV39-F1
#
_cell.length_a   1.000
_cell.length_b   1.000
_cell.length_c   1.000
_cell.angle_alpha   90.00
_cell.angle_beta   90.00
_cell.angle_gamma   90.00
#
_symmetry.space_group_name_H-M   'P 1'
#
loop_
_entity.id
_entity.type
_entity.pdbx_description
1 polymer ?
#
loop_
_entity_poly.entity_id
_entity_poly.type
_entity_poly.pdbx_seq_one_letter_code
_entity_poly.pdbx_strand_id
1 'polypeptide(L)'
;MSDGYGGGGGAPDEAPGTAGSGTPGGDPDRPEEDGPARRQRWWLGAALGLLAVAILALIVALLVRDGDDDAADGTTTTTSTSSTTSTSTPSTSTTSTEPTTTSTTATSSTTTTTTGSSPPVTADPAQCRDAGSDPTNPAPAAQAVFIAWTRGDRACAAELMTATALLSLFERDGSTANDVFQGCSEVDAPDPHFDCAFTYPGGSTHYRMNFGATGGWSVFEVVQVAD
;
A
#
# COMPACT_ATOMS: atom_id res chain seq x y z
N MET A 1 51.79 -41.32 -4.99
CA MET A 1 52.11 -42.33 -3.96
C MET A 1 51.62 -41.82 -2.62
N SER A 2 51.05 -42.73 -1.82
CA SER A 2 50.69 -42.63 -0.40
C SER A 2 49.21 -42.37 -0.08
N ASP A 3 48.57 -43.51 0.18
CA ASP A 3 47.26 -43.81 0.77
C ASP A 3 47.09 -43.42 2.26
N GLY A 4 45.85 -43.51 2.77
CA GLY A 4 45.56 -43.74 4.21
C GLY A 4 44.25 -43.08 4.70
N TYR A 5 43.06 -43.72 4.64
CA TYR A 5 42.43 -44.70 5.56
C TYR A 5 42.01 -44.20 6.97
N GLY A 6 40.74 -44.43 7.33
CA GLY A 6 40.16 -44.48 8.70
C GLY A 6 39.02 -43.46 8.93
N GLY A 7 37.75 -43.79 9.18
CA GLY A 7 37.13 -45.00 9.72
C GLY A 7 36.88 -44.85 11.23
N GLY A 8 35.63 -44.60 11.66
CA GLY A 8 35.27 -44.63 13.08
C GLY A 8 33.86 -44.09 13.37
N GLY A 9 32.93 -45.00 13.62
CA GLY A 9 31.57 -44.70 14.08
C GLY A 9 31.47 -44.55 15.61
N GLY A 10 30.33 -44.02 16.05
CA GLY A 10 29.89 -43.99 17.44
C GLY A 10 28.47 -43.45 17.51
N ALA A 11 27.53 -44.33 17.85
CA ALA A 11 26.13 -44.02 18.14
C ALA A 11 25.94 -43.91 19.67
N PRO A 12 24.70 -43.89 20.21
CA PRO A 12 24.07 -42.76 20.88
C PRO A 12 24.07 -42.87 22.41
N ASP A 13 23.93 -41.73 23.11
CA ASP A 13 23.64 -41.70 24.54
C ASP A 13 22.21 -41.22 24.78
N GLU A 14 21.47 -42.04 25.51
CA GLU A 14 20.04 -41.97 25.78
C GLU A 14 19.83 -41.64 27.28
N ALA A 15 18.96 -40.64 27.53
CA ALA A 15 18.05 -40.53 28.69
C ALA A 15 18.62 -40.11 30.08
N PRO A 16 17.77 -40.00 31.14
CA PRO A 16 16.77 -38.94 31.32
C PRO A 16 16.74 -38.35 32.78
N GLY A 17 15.98 -37.27 32.97
CA GLY A 17 15.33 -36.96 34.26
C GLY A 17 15.60 -35.58 34.87
N THR A 18 14.56 -34.91 35.37
CA THR A 18 14.34 -34.67 36.81
C THR A 18 13.35 -33.51 37.06
N ALA A 19 12.27 -33.85 37.79
CA ALA A 19 11.46 -33.11 38.77
C ALA A 19 11.17 -31.60 38.65
N GLY A 20 9.90 -31.26 38.90
CA GLY A 20 9.39 -29.91 39.07
C GLY A 20 9.55 -29.29 40.47
N SER A 21 9.15 -28.02 40.54
CA SER A 21 8.80 -27.20 41.71
C SER A 21 7.89 -26.09 41.12
N GLY A 22 6.69 -25.76 41.62
CA GLY A 22 6.26 -25.59 43.00
C GLY A 22 6.48 -24.12 43.41
N THR A 23 5.58 -23.20 43.03
CA THR A 23 5.58 -21.81 43.55
C THR A 23 4.34 -21.59 44.43
N PRO A 24 4.49 -21.22 45.72
CA PRO A 24 3.39 -20.94 46.64
C PRO A 24 2.82 -19.53 46.44
N GLY A 25 1.53 -19.36 46.75
CA GLY A 25 0.82 -18.09 46.64
C GLY A 25 0.94 -17.15 47.85
N GLY A 26 0.38 -15.95 47.68
CA GLY A 26 -0.10 -15.08 48.76
C GLY A 26 0.35 -13.62 48.66
N ASP A 27 -0.55 -12.74 48.21
CA ASP A 27 -0.66 -11.36 48.71
C ASP A 27 -2.10 -10.86 48.48
N PRO A 28 -2.93 -10.71 49.53
CA PRO A 28 -4.22 -10.06 49.48
C PRO A 28 -4.10 -8.69 50.14
N ASP A 29 -3.96 -7.62 49.35
CA ASP A 29 -4.35 -6.23 49.68
C ASP A 29 -3.66 -5.27 48.70
N ARG A 30 -4.24 -5.14 47.51
CA ARG A 30 -3.93 -3.99 46.64
C ARG A 30 -5.24 -3.28 46.34
N PRO A 31 -5.43 -2.02 46.78
CA PRO A 31 -6.63 -1.27 46.50
C PRO A 31 -6.80 -1.12 45.00
N GLU A 32 -8.01 -1.42 44.53
CA GLU A 32 -8.46 -1.22 43.16
C GLU A 32 -8.34 0.28 42.83
N GLU A 33 -7.45 0.64 41.92
CA GLU A 33 -7.45 1.97 41.32
C GLU A 33 -8.62 2.07 40.34
N ASP A 34 -9.74 2.61 40.83
CA ASP A 34 -10.87 3.08 40.03
C ASP A 34 -10.40 4.20 39.08
N GLY A 35 -10.07 3.83 37.83
CA GLY A 35 -9.84 4.78 36.74
C GLY A 35 -11.13 5.15 36.01
N PRO A 36 -11.60 6.43 36.02
CA PRO A 36 -12.80 6.83 35.31
C PRO A 36 -12.48 7.10 33.83
N ALA A 37 -12.51 6.07 32.97
CA ALA A 37 -12.19 6.26 31.54
C ALA A 37 -13.18 5.62 30.54
N ARG A 38 -14.37 5.17 30.97
CA ARG A 38 -15.39 4.66 30.04
C ARG A 38 -16.41 5.71 29.57
N ARG A 39 -16.55 6.85 30.26
CA ARG A 39 -17.54 7.87 29.88
C ARG A 39 -17.10 8.79 28.74
N GLN A 40 -15.81 9.00 28.50
CA GLN A 40 -15.34 9.96 27.49
C GLN A 40 -15.45 9.44 26.04
N ARG A 41 -15.40 8.11 25.83
CA ARG A 41 -15.62 7.49 24.50
C ARG A 41 -17.06 7.61 24.01
N TRP A 42 -18.04 7.70 24.91
CA TRP A 42 -19.45 7.84 24.53
C TRP A 42 -19.82 9.28 24.12
N TRP A 43 -19.18 10.28 24.74
CA TRP A 43 -19.41 11.70 24.41
C TRP A 43 -18.76 12.13 23.10
N LEU A 44 -17.62 11.54 22.71
CA LEU A 44 -17.00 11.78 21.39
C LEU A 44 -17.84 11.21 20.23
N GLY A 45 -18.49 10.07 20.43
CA GLY A 45 -19.46 9.52 19.46
C GLY A 45 -20.71 10.38 19.31
N ALA A 46 -21.22 10.95 20.42
CA ALA A 46 -22.36 11.86 20.39
C ALA A 46 -22.04 13.20 19.69
N ALA A 47 -20.84 13.76 19.90
CA ALA A 47 -20.40 15.00 19.26
C ALA A 47 -20.17 14.84 17.74
N LEU A 48 -19.57 13.71 17.32
CA LEU A 48 -19.35 13.42 15.90
C LEU A 48 -20.68 13.12 15.17
N GLY A 49 -21.61 12.43 15.83
CA GLY A 49 -22.96 12.21 15.32
C GLY A 49 -23.73 13.51 15.12
N LEU A 50 -23.65 14.44 16.08
CA LEU A 50 -24.32 15.74 15.98
C LEU A 50 -23.70 16.61 14.89
N LEU A 51 -22.37 16.58 14.73
CA LEU A 51 -21.67 17.25 13.63
C LEU A 51 -22.10 16.68 12.26
N ALA A 52 -22.17 15.36 12.11
CA ALA A 52 -22.61 14.72 10.88
C ALA A 52 -24.07 15.07 10.54
N VAL A 53 -24.97 15.08 11.53
CA VAL A 53 -26.37 15.50 11.35
C VAL A 53 -26.46 16.98 10.99
N ALA A 54 -25.65 17.85 11.61
CA ALA A 54 -25.61 19.27 11.27
C ALA A 54 -25.09 19.52 9.85
N ILE A 55 -24.02 18.83 9.42
CA ILE A 55 -23.49 18.91 8.05
C ILE A 55 -24.53 18.40 7.05
N LEU A 56 -25.20 17.27 7.35
CA LEU A 56 -26.23 16.71 6.48
C LEU A 56 -27.44 17.64 6.36
N ALA A 57 -27.87 18.27 7.45
CA ALA A 57 -28.92 19.29 7.43
C ALA A 57 -28.51 20.54 6.63
N LEU A 58 -27.22 20.93 6.69
CA LEU A 58 -26.68 22.04 5.91
C LEU A 58 -26.66 21.73 4.41
N ILE A 59 -26.27 20.51 4.03
CA ILE A 59 -26.30 20.04 2.63
C ILE A 59 -27.75 20.01 2.11
N VAL A 60 -28.69 19.48 2.88
CA VAL A 60 -30.12 19.49 2.50
C VAL A 60 -30.65 20.92 2.40
N ALA A 61 -30.29 21.81 3.31
CA ALA A 61 -30.69 23.22 3.24
C ALA A 61 -30.10 23.94 2.02
N LEU A 62 -28.86 23.63 1.60
CA LEU A 62 -28.26 24.19 0.39
C LEU A 62 -28.94 23.65 -0.87
N LEU A 63 -29.28 22.36 -0.92
CA LEU A 63 -29.99 21.76 -2.06
C LEU A 63 -31.44 22.27 -2.20
N VAL A 64 -32.09 22.67 -1.11
CA VAL A 64 -33.45 23.24 -1.14
C VAL A 64 -33.43 24.76 -1.42
N ARG A 65 -32.30 25.43 -1.26
CA ARG A 65 -32.17 26.88 -1.49
C ARG A 65 -31.87 27.27 -2.94
N ASP A 66 -31.72 26.31 -3.85
CA ASP A 66 -31.49 26.55 -5.29
C ASP A 66 -32.81 26.73 -6.09
N GLY A 67 -33.86 27.24 -5.45
CA GLY A 67 -35.12 27.55 -6.11
C GLY A 67 -35.92 28.61 -5.36
N ASP A 68 -35.67 29.88 -5.67
CA ASP A 68 -36.68 30.85 -6.14
C ASP A 68 -36.00 32.19 -6.52
N ASP A 69 -36.51 32.78 -7.59
CA ASP A 69 -35.97 33.85 -8.44
C ASP A 69 -36.00 35.27 -7.83
N ASP A 70 -35.11 36.16 -8.34
CA ASP A 70 -35.50 37.54 -8.67
C ASP A 70 -34.56 38.20 -9.70
N ALA A 71 -35.18 39.01 -10.56
CA ALA A 71 -34.78 39.35 -11.92
C ALA A 71 -33.74 40.50 -12.08
N ALA A 72 -32.93 40.46 -13.15
CA ALA A 72 -33.09 41.33 -14.32
C ALA A 72 -31.85 41.37 -15.24
N ASP A 73 -32.15 41.24 -16.54
CA ASP A 73 -31.50 41.85 -17.70
C ASP A 73 -30.23 41.23 -18.31
N GLY A 74 -30.28 41.10 -19.65
CA GLY A 74 -29.09 41.00 -20.50
C GLY A 74 -28.83 39.66 -21.21
N THR A 75 -29.65 39.35 -22.21
CA THR A 75 -29.19 38.87 -23.54
C THR A 75 -28.33 37.59 -23.63
N THR A 76 -28.86 36.51 -24.24
CA THR A 76 -28.40 35.93 -25.55
C THR A 76 -29.01 34.53 -25.79
N THR A 77 -29.97 34.46 -26.73
CA THR A 77 -30.09 33.55 -27.88
C THR A 77 -29.68 32.06 -27.77
N THR A 78 -30.73 31.22 -27.71
CA THR A 78 -31.09 30.08 -28.61
C THR A 78 -30.14 28.88 -28.82
N THR A 79 -30.66 27.65 -28.59
CA THR A 79 -31.02 26.64 -29.63
C THR A 79 -30.74 25.18 -29.19
N SER A 80 -31.81 24.37 -29.15
CA SER A 80 -31.95 22.92 -29.42
C SER A 80 -31.05 21.91 -28.65
N THR A 81 -31.46 20.67 -28.36
CA THR A 81 -32.30 19.74 -29.10
C THR A 81 -32.71 18.58 -28.16
N SER A 82 -33.92 18.07 -28.32
CA SER A 82 -34.37 16.78 -27.78
C SER A 82 -33.61 15.59 -28.39
N SER A 83 -33.38 14.54 -27.60
CA SER A 83 -33.17 13.16 -28.08
C SER A 83 -33.34 12.18 -26.92
N THR A 84 -34.51 11.59 -26.74
CA THR A 84 -34.91 10.23 -27.19
C THR A 84 -34.04 9.08 -26.70
N THR A 85 -34.65 8.31 -25.79
CA THR A 85 -34.39 6.91 -25.44
C THR A 85 -34.05 6.04 -26.65
N SER A 86 -33.07 5.16 -26.50
CA SER A 86 -32.97 3.93 -27.28
C SER A 86 -32.35 2.83 -26.44
N THR A 87 -33.23 1.97 -25.93
CA THR A 87 -32.95 0.63 -25.46
C THR A 87 -32.34 -0.19 -26.60
N SER A 88 -31.18 -0.79 -26.38
CA SER A 88 -30.63 -1.80 -27.28
C SER A 88 -30.15 -2.98 -26.45
N THR A 89 -30.85 -4.10 -26.63
CA THR A 89 -30.47 -5.43 -26.15
C THR A 89 -29.21 -5.89 -26.89
N PRO A 90 -28.13 -6.26 -26.20
CA PRO A 90 -26.99 -6.87 -26.87
C PRO A 90 -27.33 -8.32 -27.26
N SER A 91 -27.36 -8.57 -28.57
CA SER A 91 -27.44 -9.91 -29.14
C SER A 91 -26.08 -10.61 -29.07
N THR A 92 -26.16 -11.87 -28.68
CA THR A 92 -25.14 -12.90 -28.57
C THR A 92 -24.33 -13.08 -29.86
N SER A 93 -23.01 -13.24 -29.73
CA SER A 93 -22.18 -13.89 -30.76
C SER A 93 -21.08 -14.69 -30.06
N THR A 94 -21.29 -16.01 -30.01
CA THR A 94 -20.32 -17.00 -29.54
C THR A 94 -19.36 -17.32 -30.67
N THR A 95 -18.21 -16.66 -30.70
CA THR A 95 -17.09 -17.02 -31.57
C THR A 95 -16.27 -18.10 -30.88
N SER A 96 -16.44 -19.33 -31.38
CA SER A 96 -15.59 -20.47 -31.06
C SER A 96 -14.25 -20.30 -31.77
N THR A 97 -13.17 -20.06 -31.02
CA THR A 97 -11.79 -20.13 -31.52
C THR A 97 -11.12 -21.36 -30.93
N GLU A 98 -10.59 -22.17 -31.83
CA GLU A 98 -9.85 -23.40 -31.61
C GLU A 98 -8.59 -23.15 -30.76
N PRO A 99 -8.22 -24.06 -29.85
CA PRO A 99 -7.03 -23.89 -29.02
C PRO A 99 -5.77 -24.06 -29.86
N THR A 100 -5.02 -22.97 -30.06
CA THR A 100 -3.65 -23.04 -30.57
C THR A 100 -2.73 -23.39 -29.40
N THR A 101 -2.26 -24.64 -29.37
CA THR A 101 -1.26 -25.13 -28.42
C THR A 101 0.12 -24.63 -28.82
N THR A 102 0.59 -23.54 -28.22
CA THR A 102 1.99 -23.11 -28.31
C THR A 102 2.77 -23.72 -27.14
N SER A 103 3.55 -24.77 -27.44
CA SER A 103 4.48 -25.38 -26.49
C SER A 103 5.72 -24.51 -26.37
N THR A 104 5.85 -23.76 -25.26
CA THR A 104 7.07 -23.03 -24.91
C THR A 104 7.90 -23.88 -23.96
N THR A 105 9.05 -24.35 -24.45
CA THR A 105 10.08 -25.00 -23.65
C THR A 105 10.73 -23.95 -22.74
N ALA A 106 10.31 -23.88 -21.48
CA ALA A 106 11.00 -23.09 -20.46
C ALA A 106 12.24 -23.86 -19.99
N THR A 107 13.41 -23.46 -20.49
CA THR A 107 14.71 -23.85 -19.95
C THR A 107 14.88 -23.18 -18.59
N SER A 108 14.84 -23.97 -17.52
CA SER A 108 15.26 -23.54 -16.18
C SER A 108 16.75 -23.21 -16.19
N SER A 109 17.11 -21.93 -16.21
CA SER A 109 18.42 -21.45 -15.83
C SER A 109 18.41 -21.08 -14.35
N THR A 110 18.80 -22.01 -13.50
CA THR A 110 19.14 -21.75 -12.10
C THR A 110 20.35 -20.80 -12.07
N THR A 111 20.15 -19.57 -11.62
CA THR A 111 21.25 -18.63 -11.33
C THR A 111 21.33 -18.44 -9.82
N THR A 112 22.38 -19.00 -9.22
CA THR A 112 22.81 -18.79 -7.84
C THR A 112 24.01 -17.85 -7.85
N THR A 113 23.84 -16.60 -7.40
CA THR A 113 24.92 -15.59 -7.22
C THR A 113 24.46 -14.56 -6.16
N THR A 114 24.79 -14.76 -4.89
CA THR A 114 25.77 -14.02 -4.05
C THR A 114 25.59 -12.50 -3.87
N THR A 115 25.46 -12.10 -2.60
CA THR A 115 25.77 -10.84 -1.91
C THR A 115 26.43 -9.72 -2.74
N GLY A 116 25.78 -8.56 -2.87
CA GLY A 116 26.38 -7.33 -3.38
C GLY A 116 25.34 -6.35 -3.94
N SER A 117 25.42 -5.09 -3.52
CA SER A 117 24.55 -3.97 -3.91
C SER A 117 24.43 -3.76 -5.45
N SER A 118 23.19 -3.52 -5.92
CA SER A 118 22.71 -3.09 -7.27
C SER A 118 22.50 -4.20 -8.34
N PRO A 119 21.33 -4.31 -9.05
CA PRO A 119 20.57 -3.23 -9.71
C PRO A 119 18.99 -3.38 -9.63
N PRO A 120 18.14 -2.53 -10.28
CA PRO A 120 18.01 -2.52 -11.75
C PRO A 120 18.22 -1.14 -12.42
N VAL A 121 18.96 -1.17 -13.53
CA VAL A 121 18.73 -0.31 -14.70
C VAL A 121 17.72 -1.09 -15.54
N THR A 122 16.55 -0.54 -15.92
CA THR A 122 15.81 -0.83 -17.19
C THR A 122 14.39 -0.22 -17.17
N ALA A 123 14.00 0.28 -18.35
CA ALA A 123 12.72 0.86 -18.74
C ALA A 123 11.64 -0.21 -19.05
N ASP A 124 11.63 -1.32 -18.31
CA ASP A 124 10.66 -2.41 -18.46
C ASP A 124 9.69 -2.38 -17.28
N PRO A 125 8.42 -1.97 -17.50
CA PRO A 125 7.41 -1.91 -16.45
C PRO A 125 7.24 -3.23 -15.69
N ALA A 126 7.44 -4.38 -16.35
CA ALA A 126 7.29 -5.68 -15.69
C ALA A 126 8.30 -5.88 -14.55
N GLN A 127 9.52 -5.39 -14.71
CA GLN A 127 10.57 -5.49 -13.68
C GLN A 127 10.26 -4.62 -12.46
N CYS A 128 9.56 -3.49 -12.67
CA CYS A 128 9.12 -2.63 -11.58
C CYS A 128 8.02 -3.31 -10.77
N ARG A 129 7.06 -3.95 -11.44
CA ARG A 129 6.03 -4.75 -10.77
C ARG A 129 6.62 -5.89 -9.96
N ASP A 130 7.65 -6.57 -10.46
CA ASP A 130 8.32 -7.67 -9.74
C ASP A 130 8.94 -7.21 -8.40
N ALA A 131 9.37 -5.94 -8.29
CA ALA A 131 9.85 -5.37 -7.03
C ALA A 131 8.74 -5.23 -5.97
N GLY A 132 7.46 -5.21 -6.37
CA GLY A 132 6.31 -5.13 -5.46
C GLY A 132 5.62 -6.46 -5.18
N SER A 133 6.16 -7.59 -5.65
CA SER A 133 5.46 -8.88 -5.59
C SER A 133 5.53 -9.60 -4.24
N ASP A 134 6.50 -9.29 -3.38
CA ASP A 134 6.65 -9.95 -2.07
C ASP A 134 5.65 -9.41 -1.04
N PRO A 135 4.62 -10.17 -0.61
CA PRO A 135 3.59 -9.70 0.32
C PRO A 135 4.13 -9.36 1.72
N THR A 136 5.33 -9.80 2.07
CA THR A 136 5.89 -9.62 3.42
C THR A 136 6.86 -8.45 3.50
N ASN A 137 7.23 -7.85 2.37
CA ASN A 137 8.27 -6.84 2.32
C ASN A 137 7.95 -5.71 1.32
N PRO A 138 7.49 -4.54 1.79
CA PRO A 138 7.22 -3.38 0.94
C PRO A 138 8.48 -2.62 0.49
N ALA A 139 9.64 -2.86 1.12
CA ALA A 139 10.83 -2.05 0.90
C ALA A 139 11.32 -2.02 -0.56
N PRO A 140 11.36 -3.15 -1.31
CA PRO A 140 11.82 -3.13 -2.69
C PRO A 140 10.89 -2.32 -3.61
N ALA A 141 9.58 -2.33 -3.36
CA ALA A 141 8.63 -1.49 -4.09
C ALA A 141 8.87 0.01 -3.84
N ALA A 142 9.03 0.42 -2.57
CA ALA A 142 9.30 1.80 -2.22
C ALA A 142 10.60 2.32 -2.88
N GLN A 143 11.65 1.51 -2.86
CA GLN A 143 12.93 1.84 -3.48
C GLN A 143 12.82 1.91 -5.01
N ALA A 144 12.09 0.99 -5.64
CA ALA A 144 11.84 1.02 -7.07
C ALA A 144 11.09 2.28 -7.50
N VAL A 145 10.09 2.73 -6.74
CA VAL A 145 9.41 4.02 -6.96
C VAL A 145 10.37 5.19 -6.88
N PHE A 146 11.22 5.24 -5.84
CA PHE A 146 12.21 6.31 -5.69
C PHE A 146 13.20 6.34 -6.87
N ILE A 147 13.71 5.18 -7.27
CA ILE A 147 14.61 5.05 -8.42
C ILE A 147 13.92 5.49 -9.72
N ALA A 148 12.65 5.11 -9.92
CA ALA A 148 11.87 5.51 -11.08
C ALA A 148 11.68 7.03 -11.13
N TRP A 149 11.35 7.64 -9.99
CA TRP A 149 11.18 9.08 -9.86
C TRP A 149 12.47 9.85 -10.13
N THR A 150 13.61 9.44 -9.56
CA THR A 150 14.92 10.09 -9.82
C THR A 150 15.38 9.98 -11.27
N ARG A 151 14.88 8.99 -12.01
CA ARG A 151 15.17 8.79 -13.45
C ARG A 151 14.13 9.42 -14.37
N GLY A 152 13.02 9.95 -13.84
CA GLY A 152 11.89 10.42 -14.65
C GLY A 152 11.06 9.30 -15.30
N ASP A 153 11.20 8.06 -14.85
CA ASP A 153 10.51 6.89 -15.42
C ASP A 153 9.11 6.75 -14.84
N ARG A 154 8.14 7.41 -15.48
CA ARG A 154 6.73 7.35 -15.08
C ARG A 154 6.09 5.99 -15.34
N ALA A 155 6.56 5.23 -16.33
CA ALA A 155 5.97 3.93 -16.65
C ALA A 155 6.26 2.91 -15.56
N CYS A 156 7.52 2.86 -15.11
CA CYS A 156 7.92 2.06 -13.97
C CYS A 156 7.18 2.45 -12.69
N ALA A 157 7.11 3.75 -12.39
CA ALA A 157 6.43 4.22 -11.18
C ALA A 157 4.91 3.93 -11.22
N ALA A 158 4.27 4.00 -12.39
CA ALA A 158 2.85 3.72 -12.53
C ALA A 158 2.46 2.27 -12.18
N GLU A 159 3.39 1.31 -12.29
CA GLU A 159 3.14 -0.09 -11.87
C GLU A 159 3.10 -0.24 -10.33
N LEU A 160 3.71 0.69 -9.60
CA LEU A 160 3.91 0.63 -8.14
C LEU A 160 3.19 1.75 -7.39
N MET A 161 2.38 2.56 -8.07
CA MET A 161 1.71 3.71 -7.47
C MET A 161 0.30 3.89 -8.01
N THR A 162 -0.58 4.51 -7.23
CA THR A 162 -1.84 5.03 -7.76
C THR A 162 -1.60 6.20 -8.71
N ALA A 163 -2.51 6.43 -9.66
CA ALA A 163 -2.38 7.54 -10.60
C ALA A 163 -2.27 8.91 -9.91
N THR A 164 -2.96 9.11 -8.79
CA THR A 164 -2.88 10.33 -7.99
C THR A 164 -1.52 10.49 -7.33
N ALA A 165 -0.99 9.44 -6.70
CA ALA A 165 0.32 9.48 -6.07
C ALA A 165 1.45 9.67 -7.11
N LEU A 166 1.31 9.07 -8.29
CA LEU A 166 2.23 9.27 -9.41
C LEU A 166 2.29 10.74 -9.83
N LEU A 167 1.13 11.40 -10.01
CA LEU A 167 1.07 12.80 -10.38
C LEU A 167 1.73 13.68 -9.31
N SER A 168 1.34 13.51 -8.04
CA SER A 168 1.91 14.27 -6.92
C SER A 168 3.42 14.09 -6.76
N LEU A 169 3.94 12.87 -6.94
CA LEU A 169 5.38 12.62 -6.84
C LEU A 169 6.15 13.29 -7.98
N PHE A 170 5.65 13.17 -9.22
CA PHE A 170 6.32 13.67 -10.42
C PHE A 170 6.05 15.16 -10.74
N GLU A 171 5.25 15.86 -9.94
CA GLU A 171 5.24 17.32 -9.91
C GLU A 171 6.57 17.89 -9.40
N ARG A 172 7.28 17.12 -8.56
CA ARG A 172 8.63 17.44 -8.08
C ARG A 172 9.67 16.82 -9.00
N ASP A 173 10.70 17.60 -9.32
CA ASP A 173 11.88 17.05 -10.00
C ASP A 173 12.69 16.17 -9.04
N GLY A 174 12.85 14.91 -9.40
CA GLY A 174 13.64 13.94 -8.63
C GLY A 174 15.08 13.79 -9.08
N SER A 175 15.49 14.48 -10.15
CA SER A 175 16.79 14.27 -10.77
C SER A 175 17.98 14.54 -9.85
N THR A 176 17.79 15.41 -8.85
CA THR A 176 18.81 15.76 -7.84
C THR A 176 18.51 15.19 -6.45
N ALA A 177 17.50 14.34 -6.32
CA ALA A 177 17.13 13.76 -5.04
C ALA A 177 18.20 12.76 -4.58
N ASN A 178 18.60 12.87 -3.32
CA ASN A 178 19.60 12.01 -2.70
C ASN A 178 19.09 11.48 -1.34
N ASP A 179 17.77 11.28 -1.27
CA ASP A 179 17.08 10.87 -0.06
C ASP A 179 17.56 9.48 0.37
N VAL A 180 17.78 9.31 1.67
CA VAL A 180 18.28 8.07 2.27
C VAL A 180 17.10 7.26 2.77
N PHE A 181 16.93 6.04 2.26
CA PHE A 181 15.89 5.12 2.71
C PHE A 181 16.10 4.71 4.17
N GLN A 182 15.07 4.91 5.01
CA GLN A 182 15.10 4.63 6.44
C GLN A 182 14.44 3.29 6.81
N GLY A 183 13.70 2.68 5.89
CA GLY A 183 12.93 1.46 6.14
C GLY A 183 11.43 1.69 6.02
N CYS A 184 10.67 0.64 6.34
CA CYS A 184 9.21 0.65 6.35
C CYS A 184 8.70 0.20 7.70
N SER A 185 7.62 0.83 8.18
CA SER A 185 6.90 0.48 9.40
C SER A 185 5.43 0.25 9.13
N GLU A 186 4.83 -0.72 9.81
CA GLU A 186 3.39 -0.94 9.76
C GLU A 186 2.67 0.11 10.60
N VAL A 187 1.55 0.60 10.08
CA VAL A 187 0.63 1.52 10.75
C VAL A 187 -0.71 0.80 10.83
N ASP A 188 -1.21 0.53 12.03
CA ASP A 188 -2.36 -0.37 12.22
C ASP A 188 -3.73 0.32 12.16
N ALA A 189 -3.82 1.60 12.54
CA ALA A 189 -5.10 2.30 12.70
C ALA A 189 -4.99 3.82 12.49
N PRO A 190 -6.08 4.49 12.04
CA PRO A 190 -7.38 3.93 11.65
C PRO A 190 -7.38 3.21 10.29
N ASP A 191 -6.38 3.48 9.46
CA ASP A 191 -6.23 2.91 8.12
C ASP A 191 -4.95 2.07 8.08
N PRO A 192 -5.04 0.73 8.05
CA PRO A 192 -3.85 -0.10 8.05
C PRO A 192 -3.05 0.07 6.76
N HIS A 193 -1.77 0.41 6.87
CA HIS A 193 -0.85 0.56 5.74
C HIS A 193 0.60 0.39 6.19
N PHE A 194 1.51 0.28 5.23
CA PHE A 194 2.94 0.44 5.47
C PHE A 194 3.37 1.86 5.15
N ASP A 195 4.18 2.45 6.03
CA ASP A 195 4.82 3.74 5.83
C ASP A 195 6.31 3.51 5.60
N CYS A 196 6.78 3.81 4.39
CA CYS A 196 8.17 3.70 3.99
C CYS A 196 8.81 5.09 3.91
N ALA A 197 9.83 5.34 4.73
CA ALA A 197 10.41 6.67 4.90
C ALA A 197 11.74 6.84 4.16
N PHE A 198 11.93 8.02 3.60
CA PHE A 198 13.17 8.51 3.00
C PHE A 198 13.52 9.84 3.66
N THR A 199 14.75 10.03 4.11
CA THR A 199 15.19 11.28 4.76
C THR A 199 16.05 12.09 3.81
N TYR A 200 15.83 13.40 3.77
CA TYR A 200 16.64 14.35 3.00
C TYR A 200 16.98 15.57 3.88
N PRO A 201 17.95 16.41 3.48
CA PRO A 201 18.25 17.62 4.24
C PRO A 201 17.01 18.52 4.36
N GLY A 202 16.51 18.71 5.58
CA GLY A 202 15.34 19.55 5.87
C GLY A 202 14.00 18.80 5.94
N GLY A 203 13.98 17.46 5.89
CA GLY A 203 12.73 16.72 6.07
C GLY A 203 12.79 15.23 5.73
N SER A 204 11.60 14.65 5.57
CA SER A 204 11.41 13.27 5.10
C SER A 204 10.29 13.17 4.07
N THR A 205 10.42 12.21 3.17
CA THR A 205 9.36 11.76 2.25
C THR A 205 8.88 10.41 2.75
N HIS A 206 7.57 10.25 2.89
CA HIS A 206 6.90 9.05 3.34
C HIS A 206 6.05 8.51 2.20
N TYR A 207 6.26 7.26 1.83
CA TYR A 207 5.43 6.52 0.90
C TYR A 207 4.51 5.61 1.70
N ARG A 208 3.20 5.88 1.61
CA ARG A 208 2.19 5.04 2.23
C ARG A 208 1.72 4.00 1.22
N MET A 209 1.81 2.74 1.63
CA MET A 209 1.70 1.60 0.73
C MET A 209 0.70 0.57 1.24
N ASN A 210 -0.03 -0.03 0.31
CA ASN A 210 -0.92 -1.16 0.57
C ASN A 210 -0.57 -2.32 -0.36
N PHE A 211 -0.80 -3.55 0.12
CA PHE A 211 -0.62 -4.74 -0.68
C PHE A 211 -1.96 -5.21 -1.29
N GLY A 212 -2.00 -5.36 -2.61
CA GLY A 212 -3.11 -5.99 -3.32
C GLY A 212 -2.72 -7.40 -3.79
N ALA A 213 -3.58 -8.39 -3.58
CA ALA A 213 -3.29 -9.79 -3.93
C ALA A 213 -2.96 -10.03 -5.42
N THR A 214 -3.43 -9.15 -6.31
CA THR A 214 -3.21 -9.23 -7.76
C THR A 214 -2.21 -8.20 -8.29
N GLY A 215 -2.04 -7.09 -7.57
CA GLY A 215 -1.23 -5.94 -8.02
C GLY A 215 0.10 -5.79 -7.28
N GLY A 216 0.32 -6.53 -6.19
CA GLY A 216 1.47 -6.34 -5.31
C GLY A 216 1.35 -5.07 -4.47
N TRP A 217 2.48 -4.57 -4.01
CA TRP A 217 2.57 -3.30 -3.30
C TRP A 217 2.30 -2.10 -4.20
N SER A 218 1.48 -1.17 -3.70
CA SER A 218 1.19 0.10 -4.38
C SER A 218 1.27 1.26 -3.40
N VAL A 219 2.02 2.31 -3.77
CA VAL A 219 2.02 3.59 -3.06
C VAL A 219 0.73 4.32 -3.41
N PHE A 220 -0.12 4.55 -2.41
CA PHE A 220 -1.38 5.27 -2.60
C PHE A 220 -1.29 6.75 -2.24
N GLU A 221 -0.31 7.13 -1.43
CA GLU A 221 -0.10 8.51 -0.98
C GLU A 221 1.40 8.76 -0.75
N VAL A 222 1.84 9.98 -1.11
CA VAL A 222 3.18 10.48 -0.83
C VAL A 222 3.05 11.69 0.09
N VAL A 223 3.64 11.61 1.28
CA VAL A 223 3.63 12.68 2.29
C VAL A 223 5.04 13.22 2.45
N GLN A 224 5.21 14.53 2.49
CA GLN A 224 6.49 15.14 2.85
C GLN A 224 6.33 15.89 4.17
N VAL A 225 7.27 15.69 5.08
CA VAL A 225 7.35 16.40 6.35
C VAL A 225 8.62 17.23 6.31
N ALA A 226 8.49 18.55 6.43
CA ALA A 226 9.62 19.45 6.61
C ALA A 226 9.88 19.64 8.11
N ASP A 227 11.15 19.81 8.47
CA ASP A 227 11.59 20.19 9.83
C ASP A 227 11.45 21.70 10.07
#